data_AF-A0A2E0DDR7-F1
#
_entry.id   AF-A0A2E0DDR7-F1
#
_cell.length_a   1.000
_cell.length_b   1.000
_cell.length_c   1.000
_cell.angle_alpha   90.00
_cell.angle_beta   90.00
_cell.angle_gamma   90.00
#
_symmetry.space_group_name_H-M   'P 1'
#
loop_
_entity.id
_entity.type
_entity.pdbx_description
1 polymer ?
#
loop_
_entity_poly.entity_id
_entity_poly.type
_entity_poly.pdbx_seq_one_letter_code
_entity_poly.pdbx_strand_id
1 'polypeptide(L)'
;MIPHQIFSQKFLELRKATKQKYYSFYSGETIRFKLYGDDSFSSGTLTGIGDSTLNFNSIKVPISKIEIIDIRHKTSNRVKSIGSIISGGSVAYFAVDFINLSLVQKANYKDVFSKNILINCSIGVGVGLFIRTFGKKKYFKRNKLNRIWIQEI
;
A
#
# COMPACT_ATOMS: atom_id res chain seq x y z
N MET A 1 6.21 -41.21 -0.35
CA MET A 1 6.68 -39.82 -0.55
C MET A 1 5.67 -38.89 0.08
N ILE A 2 6.03 -38.20 1.16
CA ILE A 2 5.21 -37.13 1.73
C ILE A 2 5.45 -35.90 0.84
N PRO A 3 4.43 -35.28 0.25
CA PRO A 3 4.64 -34.08 -0.55
C PRO A 3 5.16 -32.97 0.37
N HIS A 4 6.37 -32.48 0.10
CA HIS A 4 6.82 -31.22 0.68
C HIS A 4 5.85 -30.14 0.20
N GLN A 5 5.02 -29.64 1.11
CA GLN A 5 4.31 -28.39 0.87
C GLN A 5 5.36 -27.29 0.76
N ILE A 6 5.73 -26.95 -0.47
CA ILE A 6 6.55 -25.78 -0.76
C ILE A 6 5.67 -24.58 -0.45
N PHE A 7 5.77 -24.07 0.78
CA PHE A 7 5.25 -22.76 1.11
C PHE A 7 6.11 -21.75 0.36
N SER A 8 5.74 -21.44 -0.88
CA SER A 8 6.30 -20.30 -1.60
C SER A 8 5.85 -19.04 -0.86
N GLN A 9 6.69 -18.55 0.06
CA GLN A 9 6.44 -17.32 0.78
C GLN A 9 6.28 -16.20 -0.26
N LYS A 10 5.05 -15.71 -0.42
CA LYS A 10 4.68 -14.81 -1.52
C LYS A 10 5.23 -13.39 -1.34
N PHE A 11 5.49 -13.01 -0.09
CA PHE A 11 5.95 -11.67 0.27
C PHE A 11 6.67 -11.65 1.62
N LEU A 12 7.61 -10.72 1.76
CA LEU A 12 8.32 -10.39 2.98
C LEU A 12 7.58 -9.25 3.65
N GLU A 13 7.08 -9.48 4.88
CA GLU A 13 6.43 -8.43 5.65
C GLU A 13 7.36 -7.87 6.72
N LEU A 14 7.69 -6.58 6.62
CA LEU A 14 8.39 -5.84 7.65
C LEU A 14 7.39 -5.10 8.52
N ARG A 15 7.20 -5.57 9.76
CA ARG A 15 6.27 -5.00 10.72
C ARG A 15 7.01 -4.35 11.89
N LYS A 16 6.48 -3.25 12.41
CA LYS A 16 6.96 -2.70 13.69
C LYS A 16 6.40 -3.54 14.84
N ALA A 17 7.26 -4.08 15.72
CA ALA A 17 6.85 -4.92 16.85
C ALA A 17 5.67 -4.34 17.65
N THR A 18 5.64 -3.02 17.86
CA THR A 18 4.62 -2.34 18.68
C THR A 18 3.48 -1.70 17.88
N LYS A 19 3.43 -1.80 16.55
CA LYS A 19 2.39 -1.13 15.73
C LYS A 19 1.83 -2.03 14.64
N GLN A 20 0.57 -1.83 14.27
CA GLN A 20 -0.08 -2.46 13.12
C GLN A 20 0.44 -1.94 11.75
N LYS A 21 1.59 -1.26 11.73
CA LYS A 21 2.23 -0.75 10.51
C LYS A 21 3.15 -1.82 9.98
N TYR A 22 2.94 -2.18 8.72
CA TYR A 22 3.76 -3.14 7.99
C TYR A 22 4.04 -2.66 6.57
N TYR A 23 5.10 -3.17 5.98
CA TYR A 23 5.43 -3.07 4.57
C TYR A 23 5.64 -4.47 4.00
N SER A 24 4.98 -4.75 2.87
CA SER A 24 5.16 -6.01 2.16
C SER A 24 6.07 -5.79 0.95
N PHE A 25 7.07 -6.66 0.82
CA PHE A 25 7.95 -6.78 -0.35
C PHE A 25 7.60 -8.05 -1.09
N TYR A 26 7.41 -7.97 -2.39
CA TYR A 26 7.14 -9.12 -3.25
C TYR A 26 8.40 -9.53 -4.00
N SER A 27 8.44 -10.79 -4.46
CA SER A 27 9.49 -11.21 -5.38
C SER A 27 9.48 -10.32 -6.63
N GLY A 28 10.65 -9.95 -7.11
CA GLY A 28 10.87 -8.97 -8.18
C GLY A 28 11.05 -7.52 -7.70
N GLU A 29 10.79 -7.21 -6.44
CA GLU A 29 11.00 -5.84 -5.93
C GLU A 29 12.43 -5.61 -5.43
N THR A 30 12.94 -4.41 -5.70
CA THR A 30 14.25 -3.98 -5.21
C THR A 30 14.18 -3.54 -3.75
N ILE A 31 15.03 -4.15 -2.92
CA ILE A 31 15.21 -3.79 -1.52
C ILE A 31 16.58 -3.14 -1.36
N ARG A 32 16.60 -2.00 -0.66
CA ARG A 32 17.84 -1.34 -0.24
C ARG A 32 18.08 -1.65 1.24
N PHE A 33 19.26 -2.18 1.57
CA PHE A 33 19.59 -2.62 2.92
C PHE A 33 21.03 -2.27 3.28
N LYS A 34 21.34 -2.23 4.58
CA LYS A 34 22.67 -2.02 5.16
C LYS A 34 22.97 -3.21 6.07
N LEU A 35 24.16 -3.77 5.94
CA LEU A 35 24.60 -4.85 6.81
C LEU A 35 25.28 -4.28 8.06
N TYR A 36 25.30 -5.06 9.14
CA TYR A 36 26.10 -4.72 10.32
C TYR A 36 27.58 -4.61 9.95
N GLY A 37 28.21 -3.50 10.34
CA GLY A 37 29.63 -3.23 10.07
C GLY A 37 29.91 -2.55 8.72
N ASP A 38 28.93 -2.46 7.82
CA ASP A 38 29.09 -1.73 6.57
C ASP A 38 28.83 -0.24 6.77
N ASP A 39 29.51 0.62 6.01
CA ASP A 39 29.21 2.07 5.99
C ASP A 39 28.18 2.43 4.91
N SER A 40 28.03 1.57 3.90
CA SER A 40 27.23 1.84 2.70
C SER A 40 25.94 1.02 2.65
N PHE A 41 24.96 1.50 1.88
CA PHE A 41 23.74 0.75 1.59
C PHE A 41 23.91 -0.03 0.30
N SER A 42 23.60 -1.32 0.35
CA SER A 42 23.47 -2.19 -0.81
C SER A 42 22.03 -2.22 -1.32
N SER A 43 21.84 -2.61 -2.58
CA SER A 43 20.53 -2.74 -3.21
C SER A 43 20.46 -4.02 -4.03
N GLY A 44 19.36 -4.76 -3.95
CA GLY A 44 19.18 -5.99 -4.71
C GLY A 44 17.71 -6.31 -4.94
N THR A 45 17.41 -6.98 -6.04
CA THR A 45 16.06 -7.47 -6.35
C THR A 45 15.80 -8.75 -5.58
N LEU A 46 14.74 -8.76 -4.76
CA LEU A 46 14.33 -9.92 -3.98
C LEU A 46 13.82 -11.01 -4.93
N THR A 47 14.47 -12.16 -4.97
CA THR A 47 14.03 -13.32 -5.78
C THR A 47 13.25 -14.33 -4.96
N GLY A 48 13.52 -14.41 -3.66
CA GLY A 48 12.85 -15.31 -2.75
C GLY A 48 13.17 -15.03 -1.29
N ILE A 49 12.39 -15.66 -0.41
CA ILE A 49 12.53 -15.52 1.04
C ILE A 49 12.67 -16.94 1.58
N GLY A 50 13.79 -17.20 2.26
CA GLY A 50 14.00 -18.43 3.03
C GLY A 50 13.80 -18.16 4.52
N ASP A 51 13.88 -19.21 5.33
CA ASP A 51 13.54 -19.16 6.77
C ASP A 51 14.36 -18.12 7.55
N SER A 52 15.65 -17.97 7.23
CA SER A 52 16.55 -17.01 7.88
C SER A 52 17.37 -16.16 6.89
N THR A 53 17.05 -16.24 5.60
CA THR A 53 17.82 -15.61 4.53
C THR A 53 16.92 -14.91 3.52
N LEU A 54 17.32 -13.73 3.07
CA LEU A 54 16.75 -13.08 1.89
C LEU A 54 17.58 -13.45 0.66
N ASN A 55 16.92 -13.97 -0.37
CA ASN A 55 17.56 -14.29 -1.63
C ASN A 55 17.39 -13.11 -2.58
N PHE A 56 18.52 -12.65 -3.12
CA PHE A 56 18.58 -11.63 -4.16
C PHE A 56 19.09 -12.26 -5.45
N ASN A 57 18.99 -11.55 -6.59
CA ASN A 57 19.42 -12.03 -7.91
C ASN A 57 20.80 -12.72 -7.93
N SER A 58 21.75 -12.26 -7.11
CA SER A 58 23.14 -12.72 -7.15
C SER A 58 23.70 -13.17 -5.80
N ILE A 59 22.97 -12.96 -4.70
CA ILE A 59 23.47 -13.23 -3.34
C ILE A 59 22.35 -13.71 -2.42
N LYS A 60 22.71 -14.51 -1.41
CA LYS A 60 21.84 -14.82 -0.27
C LYS A 60 22.37 -14.11 0.96
N VAL A 61 21.51 -13.37 1.64
CA VAL A 61 21.89 -12.55 2.80
C VAL A 61 21.12 -13.05 4.02
N PRO A 62 21.82 -13.51 5.09
CA PRO A 62 21.18 -13.83 6.36
C PRO A 62 20.48 -12.60 6.95
N ILE A 63 19.26 -12.77 7.46
CA ILE A 63 18.48 -11.69 8.06
C ILE A 63 19.21 -11.07 9.27
N SER A 64 19.91 -11.89 10.06
CA SER A 64 20.74 -11.45 11.19
C SER A 64 21.84 -10.48 10.80
N LYS A 65 22.35 -10.53 9.57
CA LYS A 65 23.38 -9.60 9.10
C LYS A 65 22.82 -8.25 8.68
N ILE A 66 21.51 -8.10 8.51
CA ILE A 66 20.89 -6.86 8.03
C ILE A 66 20.60 -5.94 9.21
N GLU A 67 21.28 -4.80 9.27
CA GLU A 67 21.08 -3.76 10.29
C GLU A 67 19.86 -2.88 9.95
N ILE A 68 19.77 -2.43 8.70
CA ILE A 68 18.76 -1.45 8.26
C ILE A 68 18.18 -1.86 6.92
N ILE A 69 16.85 -1.80 6.81
CA ILE A 69 16.14 -1.79 5.52
C ILE A 69 15.64 -0.37 5.24
N ASP A 70 16.06 0.18 4.11
CA ASP A 70 15.68 1.50 3.64
C ASP A 70 14.43 1.44 2.76
N ILE A 71 13.35 2.02 3.28
CA ILE A 71 12.02 2.00 2.65
C ILE A 71 11.59 3.39 2.20
N ARG A 72 12.54 4.32 2.00
CA ARG A 72 12.26 5.70 1.53
C ARG A 72 11.42 5.77 0.27
N HIS A 73 11.64 4.84 -0.68
CA HIS A 73 10.91 4.79 -1.94
C HIS A 73 9.67 3.89 -1.89
N LYS A 74 9.51 3.08 -0.84
CA LYS A 74 8.36 2.21 -0.64
C LYS A 74 7.27 3.01 0.09
N THR A 75 6.21 3.39 -0.63
CA THR A 75 5.08 4.11 -0.02
C THR A 75 3.79 3.31 -0.14
N SER A 76 3.10 3.10 0.98
CA SER A 76 1.73 2.57 0.95
C SER A 76 0.74 3.72 0.73
N ASN A 77 0.40 4.00 -0.53
CA ASN A 77 -0.66 4.95 -0.90
C ASN A 77 -2.08 4.40 -0.72
N ARG A 78 -2.27 3.21 -0.12
CA ARG A 78 -3.59 2.55 0.04
C ARG A 78 -4.67 3.47 0.62
N VAL A 79 -4.38 4.26 1.65
CA VAL A 79 -5.36 5.20 2.24
C VAL A 79 -5.77 6.29 1.25
N LYS A 80 -4.80 6.86 0.52
CA LYS A 80 -5.09 7.84 -0.53
C LYS A 80 -5.84 7.22 -1.72
N SER A 81 -5.55 5.95 -2.02
CA SER A 81 -6.24 5.16 -3.03
C SER A 81 -7.70 4.93 -2.64
N ILE A 82 -7.99 4.59 -1.39
CA ILE A 82 -9.37 4.47 -0.87
C ILE A 82 -10.10 5.79 -1.03
N GLY A 83 -9.49 6.92 -0.64
CA GLY A 83 -10.09 8.24 -0.87
C GLY A 83 -10.42 8.51 -2.34
N SER A 84 -9.51 8.13 -3.24
CA SER A 84 -9.71 8.29 -4.69
C SER A 84 -10.85 7.41 -5.23
N ILE A 85 -10.96 6.18 -4.73
CA ILE A 85 -12.04 5.23 -5.08
C ILE A 85 -13.39 5.74 -4.58
N ILE A 86 -13.47 6.23 -3.34
CA ILE A 86 -14.71 6.80 -2.79
C ILE A 86 -15.14 8.01 -3.63
N SER A 87 -14.24 8.97 -3.86
CA SER A 87 -14.59 10.16 -4.64
C SER A 87 -14.97 9.82 -6.07
N GLY A 88 -14.19 8.96 -6.74
CA GLY A 88 -14.43 8.58 -8.13
C GLY A 88 -15.71 7.74 -8.28
N GLY A 89 -15.94 6.82 -7.35
CA GLY A 89 -17.14 6.00 -7.29
C GLY A 89 -18.40 6.83 -7.10
N SER A 90 -18.37 7.86 -6.24
CA SER A 90 -19.50 8.78 -6.07
C SER A 90 -19.80 9.60 -7.32
N VAL A 91 -18.77 10.08 -8.04
CA VAL A 91 -18.97 10.77 -9.34
C VAL A 91 -19.53 9.82 -10.39
N ALA A 92 -18.97 8.61 -10.49
CA ALA A 92 -19.43 7.61 -11.46
C ALA A 92 -20.87 7.18 -11.18
N TYR A 93 -21.23 6.96 -9.91
CA TYR A 93 -22.59 6.65 -9.50
C TYR A 93 -23.56 7.76 -9.91
N PHE A 94 -23.22 9.02 -9.61
CA PHE A 94 -24.03 10.16 -10.03
C PHE A 94 -24.20 10.23 -11.56
N ALA A 95 -23.14 9.99 -12.32
CA ALA A 95 -23.20 10.01 -13.78
C ALA A 95 -24.09 8.90 -14.35
N VAL A 96 -24.00 7.68 -13.82
CA VAL A 96 -24.85 6.55 -14.22
C VAL A 96 -26.32 6.85 -13.90
N ASP A 97 -26.59 7.36 -12.71
CA ASP A 97 -27.94 7.70 -12.28
C ASP A 97 -28.51 8.85 -13.10
N PHE A 98 -27.70 9.88 -13.39
CA PHE A 98 -28.06 10.98 -14.28
C PHE A 98 -28.42 10.49 -15.68
N ILE A 99 -27.64 9.59 -16.27
CA ILE A 99 -27.92 9.00 -17.59
C ILE A 99 -29.21 8.19 -17.55
N ASN A 100 -29.39 7.35 -16.53
CA ASN A 100 -30.56 6.51 -16.39
C ASN A 100 -31.84 7.35 -16.23
N LEU A 101 -31.84 8.32 -15.34
CA LEU A 101 -33.00 9.17 -15.09
C LEU A 101 -33.26 10.13 -16.25
N SER A 102 -32.23 10.74 -16.84
CA SER A 102 -32.40 11.75 -17.91
C SER A 102 -32.67 11.13 -19.28
N LEU A 103 -31.90 10.11 -19.68
CA LEU A 103 -31.93 9.58 -21.05
C LEU A 103 -32.81 8.34 -21.17
N VAL A 104 -32.76 7.43 -20.20
CA VAL A 104 -33.54 6.18 -20.25
C VAL A 104 -34.98 6.43 -19.81
N GLN A 105 -35.16 7.05 -18.65
CA GLN A 105 -36.49 7.25 -18.05
C GLN A 105 -37.14 8.58 -18.43
N LYS A 106 -36.38 9.53 -19.00
CA LYS A 106 -36.84 10.88 -19.33
C LYS A 106 -37.55 11.55 -18.15
N ALA A 107 -37.03 11.32 -16.95
CA ALA A 107 -37.56 11.85 -15.70
C ALA A 107 -37.41 13.38 -15.66
N ASN A 108 -38.24 14.03 -14.84
CA ASN A 108 -38.17 15.47 -14.67
C ASN A 108 -36.86 15.88 -14.00
N TYR A 109 -36.42 17.12 -14.26
CA TYR A 109 -35.19 17.69 -13.69
C TYR A 109 -35.11 17.55 -12.16
N LYS A 110 -36.25 17.69 -11.45
CA LYS A 110 -36.31 17.55 -9.98
C LYS A 110 -35.98 16.14 -9.48
N ASP A 111 -36.26 15.12 -10.29
CA ASP A 111 -36.00 13.73 -9.94
C ASP A 111 -34.56 13.35 -10.28
N VAL A 112 -34.05 13.83 -11.43
CA VAL A 112 -32.65 13.70 -11.83
C VAL A 112 -31.72 14.36 -10.81
N PHE A 113 -32.08 15.56 -10.34
CA PHE A 113 -31.35 16.31 -9.32
C PHE A 113 -32.02 16.19 -7.96
N SER A 114 -32.41 14.97 -7.58
CA SER A 114 -32.99 14.76 -6.27
C SER A 114 -32.00 15.19 -5.18
N LYS A 115 -32.52 15.89 -4.18
CA LYS A 115 -31.73 16.43 -3.07
C LYS A 115 -30.95 15.31 -2.35
N ASN A 116 -31.54 14.13 -2.23
CA ASN A 116 -30.91 12.98 -1.57
C ASN A 116 -29.71 12.42 -2.38
N ILE A 117 -29.86 12.26 -3.69
CA ILE A 117 -28.78 11.76 -4.56
C ILE A 117 -27.62 12.77 -4.61
N LEU A 118 -27.94 14.05 -4.80
CA LEU A 118 -26.95 15.14 -4.80
C LEU A 118 -26.19 15.21 -3.48
N ILE A 119 -26.88 15.19 -2.33
CA ILE A 119 -26.25 15.23 -1.00
C ILE A 119 -25.34 14.02 -0.79
N ASN A 120 -25.81 12.81 -1.08
CA ASN A 120 -25.02 11.60 -0.87
C ASN A 120 -23.78 11.56 -1.77
N CYS A 121 -23.90 11.93 -3.05
CA CYS A 121 -22.77 11.96 -3.97
C CYS A 121 -21.77 13.06 -3.59
N SER A 122 -22.23 14.25 -3.22
CA SER A 122 -21.35 15.35 -2.79
C SER A 122 -20.63 15.05 -1.48
N ILE A 123 -21.28 14.40 -0.51
CA ILE A 123 -20.61 13.89 0.70
C ILE A 123 -19.54 12.86 0.32
N GLY A 124 -19.86 11.88 -0.53
CA GLY A 124 -18.89 10.87 -0.96
C GLY A 124 -17.68 11.47 -1.66
N VAL A 125 -17.89 12.44 -2.56
CA VAL A 125 -16.81 13.21 -3.18
C VAL A 125 -15.99 13.95 -2.14
N GLY A 126 -16.63 14.69 -1.24
CA GLY A 126 -15.96 15.48 -0.19
C GLY A 126 -15.11 14.62 0.74
N VAL A 127 -15.67 13.52 1.27
CA VAL A 127 -14.97 12.55 2.12
C VAL A 127 -13.82 11.89 1.37
N GLY A 128 -14.05 11.45 0.13
CA GLY A 128 -13.03 10.84 -0.71
C GLY A 128 -11.86 11.78 -0.98
N LEU A 129 -12.12 13.03 -1.34
CA LEU A 129 -11.11 14.06 -1.55
C LEU A 129 -10.36 14.41 -0.27
N PHE A 130 -11.07 14.50 0.86
CA PHE A 130 -10.44 14.75 2.16
C PHE A 130 -9.46 13.64 2.52
N ILE A 131 -9.87 12.37 2.41
CA ILE A 131 -9.00 11.21 2.67
C ILE A 131 -7.84 11.16 1.67
N ARG A 132 -8.07 11.43 0.38
CA ARG A 132 -7.02 11.46 -0.64
C ARG A 132 -5.96 12.52 -0.33
N THR A 133 -6.39 13.70 0.10
CA THR A 133 -5.53 14.86 0.32
C THR A 133 -4.79 14.72 1.65
N PHE A 134 -5.55 14.57 2.74
CA PHE A 134 -5.05 14.61 4.12
C PHE A 134 -4.76 13.23 4.72
N GLY A 135 -5.15 12.14 4.05
CA GLY A 135 -4.86 10.77 4.48
C GLY A 135 -3.37 10.56 4.69
N LYS A 136 -3.00 10.27 5.94
CA LYS A 136 -1.60 10.08 6.33
C LYS A 136 -1.02 8.86 5.62
N LYS A 137 0.07 9.06 4.87
CA LYS A 137 0.89 7.96 4.34
C LYS A 137 1.47 7.15 5.51
N LYS A 138 1.55 5.82 5.35
CA LYS A 138 2.18 4.93 6.36
C LYS A 138 3.69 5.18 6.40
N TYR A 139 4.17 6.13 7.21
CA TYR A 139 5.61 6.35 7.38
C TYR A 139 6.16 5.60 8.59
N PHE A 140 7.34 4.97 8.42
CA PHE A 140 8.20 4.47 9.49
C PHE A 140 9.33 5.48 9.67
N LYS A 141 9.08 6.58 10.40
CA LYS A 141 10.10 7.62 10.55
C LYS A 141 10.97 7.32 11.77
N ARG A 142 12.29 7.19 11.56
CA ARG A 142 13.34 7.35 12.58
C ARG A 142 14.35 8.34 12.02
N ASN A 143 14.67 9.39 12.77
CA ASN A 143 15.50 10.52 12.31
C ASN A 143 15.04 11.13 10.97
N LYS A 144 13.73 11.38 10.83
CA LYS A 144 13.08 11.94 9.62
C LYS A 144 13.14 11.05 8.34
N LEU A 145 13.83 9.91 8.36
CA LEU A 145 13.94 9.00 7.21
C LEU A 145 13.01 7.79 7.38
N ASN A 146 12.49 7.26 6.26
CA ASN A 146 11.72 6.02 6.27
C ASN A 146 12.65 4.80 6.27
N ARG A 147 13.07 4.36 7.45
CA ARG A 147 14.01 3.24 7.65
C ARG A 147 13.50 2.30 8.73
N ILE A 148 13.72 1.01 8.54
CA ILE A 148 13.40 -0.05 9.49
C ILE A 148 14.72 -0.62 9.98
N TRP A 149 14.89 -0.67 11.30
CA TRP A 149 16.02 -1.29 11.95
C TRP A 149 15.58 -2.68 12.37
N ILE A 150 16.35 -3.69 12.01
CA ILE A 150 16.11 -5.04 12.49
C ILE A 150 16.76 -5.14 13.86
N GLN A 151 16.01 -5.57 14.86
CA GLN A 151 16.57 -5.97 16.14
C GLN A 151 16.61 -7.49 16.12
N GLU A 152 17.76 -8.06 16.48
CA GLU A 152 17.81 -9.47 16.84
C GLU A 152 16.94 -9.67 18.08
N ILE A 153 16.13 -10.73 18.04
CA ILE A 153 15.30 -11.19 19.16
C ILE A 153 16.11 -12.22 19.93
#